data_AF-A0A1Z1NEB8-F1
#
_entry.id   AF-A0A1Z1NEB8-F1
#
_cell.length_a   1.000
_cell.length_b   1.000
_cell.length_c   1.000
_cell.angle_alpha   90.00
_cell.angle_beta   90.00
_cell.angle_gamma   90.00
#
_symmetry.space_group_name_H-M   'P 1'
#
loop_
_entity.id
_entity.type
_entity.pdbx_description
1 polymer ?
#
loop_
_entity_poly.entity_id
_entity_poly.type
_entity_poly.pdbx_seq_one_letter_code
_entity_poly.pdbx_strand_id
1 'polypeptide(L)' 'LSLIVALAMVQSDGEGLACGPETCSPAQVCFNDKCECTQIRCFIYCEHGFKKDANGCEYPCTCAEGPSE' A
#
# COMPACT_ATOMS: atom_id res chain seq x y z
N LEU A 1 -39.64 -9.79 3.22
CA LEU A 1 -38.38 -10.37 2.70
C LEU A 1 -37.70 -9.27 1.92
N SER A 2 -36.84 -8.57 2.63
CA SER A 2 -36.70 -7.12 2.51
C SER A 2 -35.51 -6.73 1.64
N LEU A 3 -35.63 -5.59 0.95
CA LEU A 3 -34.64 -4.91 0.10
C LEU A 3 -33.25 -4.63 0.75
N ILE A 4 -32.99 -5.16 1.94
CA ILE A 4 -31.89 -4.79 2.82
C ILE A 4 -30.58 -5.53 2.45
N VAL A 5 -30.65 -6.58 1.62
CA VAL A 5 -29.45 -7.38 1.28
C VAL A 5 -28.60 -6.73 0.18
N ALA A 6 -29.11 -5.75 -0.58
CA ALA A 6 -28.38 -5.12 -1.69
C ALA A 6 -27.38 -4.03 -1.27
N LEU A 7 -27.40 -3.59 0.00
CA LEU A 7 -26.47 -2.58 0.54
C LEU A 7 -25.20 -3.19 1.14
N ALA A 8 -25.11 -4.51 1.25
CA ALA A 8 -23.86 -5.19 1.59
C ALA A 8 -22.99 -5.38 0.34
N MET A 9 -22.79 -4.30 -0.44
CA MET A 9 -21.58 -4.17 -1.22
C MET A 9 -20.47 -3.94 -0.18
N VAL A 10 -19.92 -5.01 0.39
CA VAL A 10 -18.64 -4.92 1.09
C VAL A 10 -17.64 -4.56 0.00
N GLN A 11 -17.48 -3.25 -0.19
CA GLN A 11 -16.49 -2.62 -1.05
C GLN A 11 -15.12 -3.04 -0.53
N SER A 12 -14.59 -4.13 -1.08
CA SER A 12 -13.23 -4.60 -0.86
C SER A 12 -12.35 -4.20 -2.04
N ASP A 13 -12.52 -2.98 -2.55
CA ASP A 13 -11.72 -2.41 -3.64
C ASP A 13 -10.55 -1.56 -3.08
N GLY A 14 -9.86 -2.07 -2.05
CA GLY A 14 -8.69 -1.43 -1.47
C GLY A 14 -7.75 -2.45 -0.83
N GLU A 15 -6.63 -2.72 -1.47
CA GLU A 15 -5.55 -3.64 -1.04
C GLU A 15 -4.76 -3.08 0.17
N GLY A 16 -5.45 -2.61 1.22
CA GLY A 16 -4.85 -2.02 2.40
C GLY A 16 -5.19 -2.77 3.68
N LEU A 17 -4.20 -2.92 4.57
CA LEU A 17 -4.43 -3.42 5.92
C LEU A 17 -4.93 -2.26 6.79
N ALA A 18 -6.05 -2.44 7.50
CA ALA A 18 -6.52 -1.48 8.49
C ALA A 18 -5.47 -1.30 9.61
N CYS A 19 -5.14 -0.06 9.94
CA CYS A 19 -4.18 0.32 10.97
C CYS A 19 -4.70 1.54 11.73
N GLY A 20 -5.20 1.32 12.94
CA GLY A 20 -5.86 2.37 13.73
C GLY A 20 -7.03 3.00 12.94
N PRO A 21 -7.04 4.33 12.73
CA PRO A 21 -8.11 5.03 12.02
C PRO A 21 -7.98 5.01 10.48
N GLU A 22 -6.88 4.49 9.93
CA GLU A 22 -6.56 4.56 8.50
C GLU A 22 -6.30 3.16 7.91
N THR A 23 -6.16 3.09 6.58
CA THR A 23 -5.74 1.89 5.86
C THR A 23 -4.41 2.16 5.19
N CYS A 24 -3.39 1.34 5.49
CA CYS A 24 -2.06 1.52 4.93
C CYS A 24 -1.99 1.08 3.46
N SER A 25 -1.10 1.71 2.69
CA SER A 25 -0.80 1.28 1.33
C SER A 25 0.01 -0.04 1.33
N PRO A 26 0.15 -0.71 0.17
CA PRO A 26 0.97 -1.92 0.05
C PRO A 26 2.48 -1.72 0.35
N ALA A 27 2.99 -0.48 0.33
CA ALA A 27 4.39 -0.17 0.63
C ALA A 27 4.62 0.20 2.12
N GLN A 28 3.58 0.15 2.95
CA GLN A 28 3.61 0.51 4.35
C GLN A 28 3.39 -0.71 5.27
N VAL A 29 3.80 -0.56 6.51
CA VAL A 29 3.53 -1.48 7.62
C VAL A 29 2.81 -0.74 8.74
N CYS A 30 1.95 -1.45 9.46
CA CYS A 30 1.29 -0.89 10.64
C CYS A 30 2.21 -0.97 11.85
N PHE A 31 2.59 0.19 12.41
CA PHE A 31 3.38 0.28 13.63
C PHE A 31 2.77 1.32 14.58
N ASN A 32 2.33 0.88 15.75
CA ASN A 32 1.73 1.74 16.79
C ASN A 32 0.56 2.59 16.26
N ASP A 33 -0.39 1.94 15.58
CA ASP A 33 -1.58 2.54 14.95
C ASP A 33 -1.26 3.63 13.90
N LYS A 34 -0.07 3.58 13.30
CA LYS A 34 0.35 4.45 12.21
C LYS A 34 0.93 3.65 11.04
N CYS A 35 0.70 4.15 9.83
CA CYS A 35 1.30 3.59 8.63
C CYS A 35 2.71 4.16 8.45
N GLU A 36 3.70 3.30 8.57
CA GLU A 36 5.12 3.62 8.38
C GLU A 36 5.63 2.96 7.11
N CYS A 37 6.53 3.59 6.37
CA CYS A 37 7.12 2.94 5.20
C CYS A 37 7.90 1.69 5.62
N THR A 38 7.74 0.60 4.85
CA THR A 38 8.53 -0.59 5.09
C THR A 38 10.01 -0.33 4.82
N GLN A 39 10.88 -0.87 5.68
CA GLN A 39 12.33 -0.87 5.45
C GLN A 39 12.80 -2.16 4.77
N ILE A 40 11.88 -3.09 4.50
CA ILE A 40 12.18 -4.35 3.83
C ILE A 40 12.42 -4.06 2.35
N ARG A 41 13.61 -4.43 1.86
CA ARG A 41 13.96 -4.35 0.44
C ARG A 41 14.59 -5.66 -0.02
N CYS A 42 14.16 -6.12 -1.19
CA CYS A 42 14.86 -7.16 -1.93
C CYS A 42 16.25 -6.65 -2.36
N PHE A 43 17.23 -7.54 -2.41
CA PHE A 43 18.58 -7.21 -2.86
C PHE A 43 18.66 -7.28 -4.39
N ILE A 44 18.04 -6.30 -5.05
CA ILE A 44 18.02 -6.16 -6.51
C ILE A 44 18.62 -4.82 -6.93
N TYR A 45 19.18 -4.77 -8.14
CA TYR A 45 19.61 -3.52 -8.77
C TYR A 45 18.47 -2.94 -9.62
N CYS A 46 18.17 -1.66 -9.41
CA CYS A 46 17.19 -0.92 -10.20
C CYS A 46 17.86 0.33 -10.78
N GLU A 47 17.89 0.44 -12.11
CA GLU A 47 18.55 1.56 -12.83
C GLU A 47 18.02 2.93 -12.40
N HIS A 48 16.70 3.04 -12.19
CA HIS A 48 16.01 4.28 -11.77
C HIS A 48 15.62 4.28 -10.29
N GLY A 49 16.15 3.35 -9.50
CA GLY A 49 15.75 3.16 -8.10
C GLY A 49 14.45 2.38 -7.93
N PHE A 50 14.00 2.28 -6.68
CA PHE A 50 12.78 1.53 -6.32
C PHE A 50 11.52 2.33 -6.65
N LYS A 51 10.47 1.62 -7.06
CA LYS A 51 9.14 2.20 -7.26
C LYS A 51 8.65 2.76 -5.93
N LYS A 52 8.04 3.95 -5.95
CA LYS A 52 7.40 4.56 -4.80
C LYS A 52 5.90 4.70 -5.00
N ASP A 53 5.15 4.64 -3.92
CA ASP A 53 3.72 4.97 -3.91
C ASP A 53 3.48 6.48 -3.68
N ALA A 54 2.22 6.87 -3.58
CA ALA A 54 1.82 8.26 -3.33
C ALA A 54 2.26 8.82 -1.96
N ASN A 55 2.60 7.94 -1.01
CA ASN A 55 3.14 8.31 0.31
C ASN A 55 4.66 8.47 0.28
N GLY A 56 5.32 8.18 -0.86
CA GLY A 56 6.77 8.19 -1.02
C GLY A 56 7.46 6.93 -0.49
N CYS A 57 6.70 5.89 -0.13
CA CYS A 57 7.23 4.64 0.39
C CYS A 57 7.68 3.72 -0.76
N GLU A 58 8.84 3.07 -0.60
CA GLU A 58 9.40 2.15 -1.61
C GLU A 58 8.68 0.80 -1.57
N TYR A 59 8.33 0.27 -2.75
CA TYR A 59 7.88 -1.11 -2.89
C TYR A 59 9.07 -2.06 -2.67
N PRO A 60 8.95 -3.10 -1.82
CA PRO A 60 10.09 -3.92 -1.39
C PRO A 60 10.92 -4.52 -2.53
N CYS A 61 10.28 -4.92 -3.62
CA CYS A 61 10.91 -5.73 -4.67
C CYS A 61 10.49 -5.27 -6.08
N THR A 62 10.24 -3.97 -6.26
CA THR A 62 9.75 -3.42 -7.53
C THR A 62 10.59 -2.21 -7.93
N CYS A 63 11.15 -2.25 -9.14
CA CYS A 63 11.88 -1.13 -9.72
C CYS A 63 10.93 -0.08 -10.30
N ALA A 64 11.35 1.19 -10.29
CA ALA A 64 10.65 2.25 -11.01
C ALA A 64 10.79 2.05 -12.54
N GLU A 65 9.74 2.41 -13.28
CA GLU A 65 9.73 2.30 -14.75
C GLU A 65 10.60 3.37 -15.44
N GLY A 66 10.89 4.47 -14.74
CA GLY A 66 11.68 5.59 -15.23
C GLY A 66 12.08 6.52 -14.07
N PRO A 67 12.83 7.60 -14.36
CA PRO A 67 13.16 8.61 -13.36
C PRO A 67 11.88 9.24 -12.79
N SER A 68 11.78 9.32 -11.47
CA SER A 68 10.72 10.09 -10.80
C SER A 68 10.98 11.59 -11.02
N GLU A 69 10.03 12.31 -11.62
CA GLU A 69 10.08 13.76 -11.83
C GLU A 69 10.01 14.58 -10.54
#